data_AF-A0A532V8E2-F1
#
_entry.id   AF-A0A532V8E2-F1
#
_cell.length_a   1.000
_cell.length_b   1.000
_cell.length_c   1.000
_cell.angle_alpha   90.00
_cell.angle_beta   90.00
_cell.angle_gamma   90.00
#
_symmetry.space_group_name_H-M   'P 1'
#
loop_
_entity.id
_entity.type
_entity.pdbx_description
1 polymer ?
#
loop_
_entity_poly.entity_id
_entity_poly.type
_entity_poly.pdbx_seq_one_letter_code
_entity_poly.pdbx_strand_id
1 'polypeptide(L)'
;MPRSTRNTADLPLHGGKAPRWLFNRMVELALVITDYILTEYGPDELLKRLTDPFWFQSLGCVLGFDWHSSGLTTTTCGALKIALADLGPNAGLYAVGGKGAASRKIPTELAALADAVGFSPDAFIYTSRMTAKVDSAGLQDGYQVYHQLFLFIPSSSQWVVIDQGMNTGRGWARRYHWGSDQLPSFVIDPHAAIEGRRGLDVLNMVSSDSVGSQGRSVEIANDVPHFRKEFMRIRHLELPAHHRINLSDLDSKRVQRVFLKTFEKPPQDFEHLLASPGVGPATIRALALVSQIIFGEKPSFEDPVSFSFAHGGKDGTPFPVNRKTYDHTISYFSNALKRSKLGHTEENQALHRLSRWLEEVSVGR
;
A
#
# COMPACT_ATOMS: atom_id res chain seq x y z
N MET A 1 -14.47 -8.13 -30.02
CA MET A 1 -13.35 -8.75 -29.26
C MET A 1 -13.91 -9.32 -27.97
N PRO A 2 -13.54 -10.55 -27.56
CA PRO A 2 -14.22 -11.22 -26.47
C PRO A 2 -13.96 -10.49 -25.15
N ARG A 3 -15.05 -10.24 -24.42
CA ARG A 3 -15.10 -9.63 -23.09
C ARG A 3 -14.27 -10.47 -22.11
N SER A 4 -13.17 -9.91 -21.61
CA SER A 4 -12.36 -10.55 -20.56
C SER A 4 -13.10 -10.50 -19.23
N THR A 5 -13.45 -11.69 -18.73
CA THR A 5 -14.23 -11.95 -17.52
C THR A 5 -13.33 -12.02 -16.27
N ARG A 6 -13.57 -11.05 -15.37
CA ARG A 6 -13.46 -11.04 -13.89
C ARG A 6 -12.32 -11.85 -13.22
N ASN A 7 -11.36 -11.10 -12.67
CA ASN A 7 -10.47 -11.53 -11.59
C ASN A 7 -10.55 -10.48 -10.47
N THR A 8 -11.21 -10.82 -9.35
CA THR A 8 -11.42 -9.90 -8.23
C THR A 8 -11.04 -10.59 -6.92
N ALA A 9 -10.16 -9.95 -6.15
CA ALA A 9 -10.10 -10.11 -4.72
C ALA A 9 -10.75 -8.93 -4.07
N ASP A 10 -11.79 -9.27 -3.38
CA ASP A 10 -12.72 -8.37 -2.79
C ASP A 10 -12.28 -8.27 -1.33
N LEU A 11 -11.78 -7.11 -0.94
CA LEU A 11 -11.58 -6.71 0.44
C LEU A 11 -12.81 -5.91 0.88
N PRO A 12 -13.99 -6.53 1.05
CA PRO A 12 -15.18 -5.80 1.44
C PRO A 12 -14.94 -5.10 2.77
N LEU A 13 -15.42 -3.87 2.84
CA LEU A 13 -15.43 -3.11 4.08
C LEU A 13 -16.41 -3.77 5.04
N HIS A 14 -15.85 -4.47 6.02
CA HIS A 14 -16.62 -5.02 7.13
C HIS A 14 -16.63 -4.04 8.30
N GLY A 15 -17.84 -3.80 8.83
CA GLY A 15 -18.02 -3.11 10.10
C GLY A 15 -17.64 -4.00 11.28
N GLY A 16 -17.32 -3.39 12.42
CA GLY A 16 -17.01 -4.10 13.67
C GLY A 16 -15.52 -4.12 14.05
N LYS A 17 -15.24 -4.71 15.20
CA LYS A 17 -13.88 -4.90 15.74
C LYS A 17 -13.71 -6.38 16.05
N ALA A 18 -12.50 -6.91 15.84
CA ALA A 18 -12.14 -8.23 16.38
C ALA A 18 -12.48 -8.26 17.87
N PRO A 19 -13.21 -9.27 18.35
CA PRO A 19 -13.39 -9.49 19.78
C PRO A 19 -12.04 -9.54 20.48
N ARG A 20 -11.95 -8.93 21.67
CA ARG A 20 -10.66 -8.81 22.38
C ARG A 20 -10.02 -10.17 22.66
N TRP A 21 -10.82 -11.18 22.99
CA TRP A 21 -10.33 -12.54 23.22
C TRP A 21 -9.67 -13.11 21.97
N LEU A 22 -10.28 -12.93 20.78
CA LEU A 22 -9.74 -13.42 19.51
C LEU A 22 -8.45 -12.67 19.18
N PHE A 23 -8.45 -11.34 19.33
CA PHE A 23 -7.27 -10.54 19.07
C PHE A 23 -6.09 -10.92 19.98
N ASN A 24 -6.33 -11.24 21.27
CA ASN A 24 -5.27 -11.72 22.15
C ASN A 24 -4.67 -13.05 21.64
N ARG A 25 -5.51 -13.98 21.16
CA ARG A 25 -5.03 -15.23 20.56
C ARG A 25 -4.26 -15.00 19.25
N MET A 26 -4.67 -14.01 18.45
CA MET A 26 -3.92 -13.59 17.27
C MET A 26 -2.53 -13.08 17.63
N VAL A 27 -2.41 -12.31 18.72
CA VAL A 27 -1.11 -11.83 19.21
C VAL A 27 -0.24 -13.01 19.66
N GLU A 28 -0.79 -13.97 20.41
CA GLU A 28 -0.07 -15.19 20.80
C GLU A 28 0.46 -15.97 19.58
N LEU A 29 -0.40 -16.17 18.57
CA LEU A 29 0.00 -16.82 17.31
C LEU A 29 1.04 -16.01 16.54
N ALA A 30 0.88 -14.68 16.48
CA ALA A 30 1.80 -13.80 15.79
C ALA A 30 3.17 -13.79 16.47
N LEU A 31 3.21 -13.80 17.81
CA LEU A 31 4.45 -13.91 18.61
C LEU A 31 5.22 -15.17 18.23
N VAL A 32 4.59 -16.33 18.30
CA VAL A 32 5.23 -17.60 17.96
C VAL A 32 5.75 -17.61 16.52
N ILE A 33 4.91 -17.26 15.55
CA ILE A 33 5.28 -17.32 14.13
C ILE A 33 6.43 -16.35 13.86
N THR A 34 6.35 -15.14 14.42
CA THR A 34 7.40 -14.12 14.29
C THR A 34 8.70 -14.58 14.93
N ASP A 35 8.65 -15.13 16.15
CA ASP A 35 9.81 -15.66 16.87
C ASP A 35 10.51 -16.76 16.09
N TYR A 36 9.73 -17.70 15.53
CA TYR A 36 10.26 -18.75 14.65
C TYR A 36 10.97 -18.18 13.42
N ILE A 37 10.38 -17.18 12.75
CA ILE A 37 10.97 -16.55 11.57
C ILE A 37 12.27 -15.83 11.95
N LEU A 38 12.23 -15.01 13.00
CA LEU A 38 13.39 -14.24 13.45
C LEU A 38 14.54 -15.14 13.88
N THR A 39 14.25 -16.24 14.58
CA THR A 39 15.26 -17.18 15.08
C THR A 39 15.89 -18.00 13.96
N GLU A 40 15.09 -18.50 13.01
CA GLU A 40 15.58 -19.45 12.00
C GLU A 40 16.05 -18.79 10.71
N TYR A 41 15.53 -17.61 10.38
CA TYR A 41 15.77 -16.93 9.10
C TYR A 41 16.20 -15.47 9.24
N GLY A 42 16.05 -14.86 10.41
CA GLY A 42 16.42 -13.48 10.65
C GLY A 42 15.36 -12.45 10.23
N PRO A 43 15.61 -11.15 10.55
CA PRO A 43 14.65 -10.07 10.35
C PRO A 43 14.45 -9.69 8.87
N ASP A 44 15.49 -9.77 8.03
CA ASP A 44 15.39 -9.46 6.59
C ASP A 44 14.40 -10.40 5.88
N GLU A 45 14.39 -11.68 6.24
CA GLU A 45 13.45 -12.65 5.66
C GLU A 45 12.00 -12.37 6.10
N LEU A 46 11.78 -11.91 7.34
CA LEU A 46 10.45 -11.48 7.77
C LEU A 46 9.96 -10.28 6.96
N LEU A 47 10.81 -9.27 6.75
CA LEU A 47 10.48 -8.13 5.89
C LEU A 47 10.12 -8.60 4.48
N LYS A 48 10.99 -9.37 3.84
CA LYS A 48 10.77 -9.89 2.48
C LYS A 48 9.42 -10.61 2.33
N ARG A 49 9.03 -11.40 3.33
CA ARG A 49 7.75 -12.12 3.32
C ARG A 49 6.54 -11.24 3.53
N LEU A 50 6.66 -10.18 4.32
CA LEU A 50 5.59 -9.20 4.51
C LEU A 50 5.35 -8.34 3.27
N THR A 51 6.37 -8.20 2.41
CA THR A 51 6.23 -7.59 1.08
C THR A 51 5.37 -8.45 0.14
N ASP A 52 5.37 -9.77 0.32
CA ASP A 52 4.55 -10.69 -0.47
C ASP A 52 3.07 -10.64 0.00
N PRO A 53 2.13 -10.20 -0.87
CA PRO A 53 0.73 -10.05 -0.50
C PRO A 53 0.04 -11.39 -0.20
N PHE A 54 0.47 -12.49 -0.84
CA PHE A 54 -0.05 -13.84 -0.60
C PHE A 54 0.36 -14.35 0.77
N TRP A 55 1.64 -14.21 1.09
CA TRP A 55 2.17 -14.63 2.37
C TRP A 55 1.53 -13.82 3.51
N PHE A 56 1.42 -12.50 3.34
CA PHE A 56 0.76 -11.63 4.33
C PHE A 56 -0.70 -12.03 4.58
N GLN A 57 -1.44 -12.35 3.51
CA GLN A 57 -2.82 -12.81 3.65
C GLN A 57 -2.93 -14.16 4.35
N SER A 58 -2.06 -15.10 3.98
CA SER A 58 -1.97 -16.42 4.60
C SER A 58 -1.74 -16.26 6.10
N LEU A 59 -0.82 -15.38 6.49
CA LEU A 59 -0.57 -15.03 7.89
C LEU A 59 -1.86 -14.56 8.56
N GLY A 60 -2.57 -13.59 7.98
CA GLY A 60 -3.82 -13.09 8.56
C GLY A 60 -4.90 -14.16 8.76
N CYS A 61 -5.00 -15.11 7.82
CA CYS A 61 -5.90 -16.26 7.93
C CYS A 61 -5.48 -17.20 9.07
N VAL A 62 -4.19 -17.53 9.14
CA VAL A 62 -3.61 -18.34 10.21
C VAL A 62 -3.88 -17.71 11.57
N LEU A 63 -3.70 -16.39 11.70
CA LEU A 63 -3.91 -15.68 12.95
C LEU A 63 -5.37 -15.74 13.43
N GLY A 64 -6.35 -15.79 12.53
CA GLY A 64 -7.75 -15.91 12.93
C GLY A 64 -8.76 -15.10 12.14
N PHE A 65 -8.35 -14.46 11.04
CA PHE A 65 -9.25 -13.64 10.23
C PHE A 65 -9.77 -14.36 9.01
N ASP A 66 -10.99 -13.99 8.60
CA ASP A 66 -11.52 -14.40 7.31
C ASP A 66 -10.73 -13.72 6.20
N TRP A 67 -10.44 -14.50 5.17
CA TRP A 67 -9.65 -14.07 4.03
C TRP A 67 -10.31 -12.92 3.25
N HIS A 68 -11.63 -12.86 3.19
CA HIS A 68 -12.38 -11.88 2.40
C HIS A 68 -12.80 -10.69 3.27
N SER A 69 -11.88 -10.11 4.05
CA SER A 69 -12.20 -8.98 4.93
C SER A 69 -11.13 -7.90 4.91
N SER A 70 -11.56 -6.64 4.74
CA SER A 70 -10.68 -5.48 4.96
C SER A 70 -10.11 -5.43 6.39
N GLY A 71 -10.76 -6.10 7.34
CA GLY A 71 -10.31 -6.21 8.73
C GLY A 71 -9.00 -6.98 8.87
N LEU A 72 -8.78 -7.99 8.01
CA LEU A 72 -7.62 -8.89 8.07
C LEU A 72 -6.32 -8.11 8.10
N THR A 73 -6.12 -7.17 7.18
CA THR A 73 -4.90 -6.36 7.13
C THR A 73 -4.69 -5.59 8.42
N THR A 74 -5.70 -4.83 8.85
CA THR A 74 -5.53 -3.94 10.00
C THR A 74 -5.31 -4.70 11.30
N THR A 75 -5.90 -5.89 11.43
CA THR A 75 -5.76 -6.70 12.63
C THR A 75 -4.50 -7.57 12.61
N THR A 76 -4.10 -8.09 11.45
CA THR A 76 -2.79 -8.76 11.25
C THR A 76 -1.66 -7.79 11.57
N CYS A 77 -1.70 -6.57 11.02
CA CYS A 77 -0.73 -5.53 11.34
C CYS A 77 -0.72 -5.16 12.83
N GLY A 78 -1.91 -5.10 13.46
CA GLY A 78 -2.02 -4.84 14.90
C GLY A 78 -1.40 -5.95 15.75
N ALA A 79 -1.64 -7.21 15.40
CA ALA A 79 -1.07 -8.36 16.10
C ALA A 79 0.45 -8.43 15.93
N LEU A 80 0.94 -8.23 14.68
CA LEU A 80 2.37 -8.15 14.37
C LEU A 80 3.08 -7.04 15.13
N LYS A 81 2.50 -5.82 15.17
CA LYS A 81 3.11 -4.70 15.90
C LYS A 81 3.28 -5.02 17.39
N ILE A 82 2.30 -5.67 18.01
CA ILE A 82 2.40 -6.08 19.42
C ILE A 82 3.45 -7.18 19.59
N ALA A 83 3.46 -8.18 18.71
CA ALA A 83 4.45 -9.26 18.76
C ALA A 83 5.89 -8.74 18.62
N LEU A 84 6.11 -7.82 17.67
CA LEU A 84 7.40 -7.20 17.42
C LEU A 84 7.84 -6.22 18.49
N ALA A 85 6.92 -5.67 19.29
CA ALA A 85 7.31 -4.85 20.44
C ALA A 85 8.08 -5.67 21.49
N ASP A 86 7.82 -6.98 21.58
CA ASP A 86 8.49 -7.92 22.50
C ASP A 86 9.74 -8.54 21.84
N LEU A 87 9.60 -9.04 20.61
CA LEU A 87 10.65 -9.82 19.93
C LEU A 87 11.62 -8.97 19.11
N GLY A 88 11.11 -7.91 18.50
CA GLY A 88 11.79 -7.13 17.47
C GLY A 88 13.10 -6.48 17.92
N PRO A 89 13.19 -5.84 19.10
CA PRO A 89 14.42 -5.19 19.56
C PRO A 89 15.63 -6.14 19.62
N ASN A 90 15.43 -7.40 20.00
CA ASN A 90 16.50 -8.41 20.03
C ASN A 90 17.03 -8.75 18.63
N ALA A 91 16.19 -8.59 17.61
CA ALA A 91 16.54 -8.78 16.21
C ALA A 91 16.89 -7.46 15.48
N GLY A 92 16.89 -6.31 16.18
CA GLY A 92 17.09 -4.99 15.57
C GLY A 92 15.95 -4.57 14.61
N LEU A 93 14.78 -5.18 14.72
CA LEU A 93 13.61 -4.94 13.89
C LEU A 93 12.55 -4.18 14.67
N TYR A 94 12.00 -3.12 14.08
CA TYR A 94 11.01 -2.26 14.74
C TYR A 94 9.77 -2.07 13.88
N ALA A 95 8.63 -1.83 14.53
CA ALA A 95 7.35 -1.60 13.86
C ALA A 95 6.59 -0.41 14.47
N VAL A 96 6.16 0.52 13.62
CA VAL A 96 5.42 1.73 14.01
C VAL A 96 4.15 1.91 13.18
N GLY A 97 3.25 2.76 13.67
CA GLY A 97 1.99 3.08 12.96
C GLY A 97 0.82 2.18 13.33
N GLY A 98 -0.11 2.03 12.41
CA GLY A 98 -1.34 1.26 12.56
C GLY A 98 -2.55 1.95 11.92
N LYS A 99 -3.75 1.68 12.45
CA LYS A 99 -5.02 2.21 11.91
C LYS A 99 -5.31 3.63 12.40
N GLY A 100 -5.76 4.49 11.50
CA GLY A 100 -6.37 5.80 11.77
C GLY A 100 -5.41 6.79 12.41
N ALA A 101 -5.60 7.09 13.69
CA ALA A 101 -4.72 8.03 14.39
C ALA A 101 -3.28 7.50 14.54
N ALA A 102 -3.10 6.17 14.57
CA ALA A 102 -1.78 5.56 14.72
C ALA A 102 -0.89 5.78 13.49
N SER A 103 -1.41 5.67 12.26
CA SER A 103 -0.62 5.96 11.04
C SER A 103 -0.13 7.41 11.01
N ARG A 104 -0.95 8.36 11.47
CA ARG A 104 -0.55 9.78 11.57
C ARG A 104 0.51 10.07 12.62
N LYS A 105 0.74 9.15 13.57
CA LYS A 105 1.74 9.28 14.64
C LYS A 105 3.09 8.68 14.27
N ILE A 106 3.23 8.02 13.12
CA ILE A 106 4.50 7.39 12.69
C ILE A 106 5.70 8.33 12.84
N PRO A 107 5.66 9.60 12.39
CA PRO A 107 6.83 10.48 12.56
C PRO A 107 7.26 10.69 14.01
N THR A 108 6.30 10.79 14.93
CA THR A 108 6.57 10.95 16.37
C THR A 108 7.03 9.63 16.99
N GLU A 109 6.45 8.50 16.59
CA GLU A 109 6.89 7.17 17.03
C GLU A 109 8.34 6.89 16.59
N LEU A 110 8.69 7.24 15.34
CA LEU A 110 10.05 7.10 14.81
C LEU A 110 11.05 7.98 15.56
N ALA A 111 10.73 9.24 15.84
CA ALA A 111 11.60 10.13 16.59
C ALA A 111 11.87 9.62 18.01
N ALA A 112 10.83 9.20 18.73
CA ALA A 112 10.98 8.66 20.08
C ALA A 112 11.80 7.36 20.10
N LEU A 113 11.62 6.50 19.09
CA LEU A 113 12.37 5.26 18.98
C LEU A 113 13.83 5.51 18.58
N ALA A 114 14.07 6.49 17.71
CA ALA A 114 15.41 6.94 17.32
C ALA A 114 16.22 7.44 18.52
N ASP A 115 15.60 8.22 19.40
CA ASP A 115 16.23 8.69 20.65
C ASP A 115 16.56 7.53 21.60
N ALA A 116 15.69 6.53 21.69
CA ALA A 116 15.86 5.39 22.58
C ALA A 116 16.89 4.36 22.09
N VAL A 117 16.95 4.11 20.78
CA VAL A 117 17.76 3.05 20.15
C VAL A 117 19.08 3.58 19.59
N GLY A 118 19.11 4.85 19.17
CA GLY A 118 20.28 5.50 18.58
C GLY A 118 20.38 5.31 17.06
N PHE A 119 19.49 5.94 16.30
CA PHE A 119 19.59 6.07 14.84
C PHE A 119 19.02 7.41 14.34
N SER A 120 19.24 7.75 13.06
CA SER A 120 18.61 8.95 12.48
C SER A 120 17.23 8.62 11.90
N PRO A 121 16.14 9.29 12.34
CA PRO A 121 14.79 8.95 11.90
C PRO A 121 14.42 9.55 10.54
N ASP A 122 15.19 10.52 10.02
CA ASP A 122 14.76 11.38 8.91
C ASP A 122 14.42 10.61 7.64
N ALA A 123 15.28 9.65 7.26
CA ALA A 123 15.05 8.82 6.07
C ALA A 123 13.79 7.96 6.23
N PHE A 124 13.58 7.37 7.41
CA PHE A 124 12.39 6.55 7.70
C PHE A 124 11.11 7.40 7.75
N ILE A 125 11.17 8.61 8.31
CA ILE A 125 10.05 9.57 8.31
C ILE A 125 9.71 9.96 6.87
N TYR A 126 10.72 10.22 6.04
CA TYR A 126 10.54 10.51 4.63
C TYR A 126 9.87 9.34 3.90
N THR A 127 10.38 8.12 4.05
CA THR A 127 9.80 6.91 3.47
C THR A 127 8.33 6.74 3.83
N SER A 128 7.97 6.77 5.12
CA SER A 128 6.58 6.64 5.58
C SER A 128 5.65 7.69 4.95
N ARG A 129 6.12 8.94 4.84
CA ARG A 129 5.36 10.02 4.20
C ARG A 129 5.23 9.80 2.70
N MET A 130 6.29 9.37 2.03
CA MET A 130 6.31 9.19 0.59
C MET A 130 5.44 8.04 0.12
N THR A 131 5.48 6.89 0.80
CA THR A 131 4.56 5.78 0.48
C THR A 131 3.10 6.21 0.62
N ALA A 132 2.74 6.87 1.73
CA ALA A 132 1.40 7.40 1.94
C ALA A 132 1.00 8.46 0.90
N LYS A 133 1.95 9.27 0.43
CA LYS A 133 1.72 10.29 -0.61
C LYS A 133 1.50 9.68 -1.98
N VAL A 134 2.27 8.65 -2.32
CA VAL A 134 2.08 7.90 -3.56
C VAL A 134 0.71 7.22 -3.53
N ASP A 135 0.39 6.50 -2.46
CA ASP A 135 -0.87 5.73 -2.33
C ASP A 135 -2.12 6.60 -2.25
N SER A 136 -1.98 7.89 -1.90
CA SER A 136 -3.12 8.81 -1.83
C SER A 136 -3.21 9.81 -2.97
N ALA A 137 -2.08 10.29 -3.50
CA ALA A 137 -2.03 11.41 -4.46
C ALA A 137 -1.33 11.07 -5.78
N GLY A 138 -0.29 10.22 -5.76
CA GLY A 138 0.40 9.75 -6.96
C GLY A 138 -0.45 8.73 -7.73
N LEU A 139 -1.06 7.81 -7.01
CA LEU A 139 -2.03 6.84 -7.51
C LEU A 139 -3.43 7.25 -7.05
N GLN A 140 -4.28 7.67 -7.98
CA GLN A 140 -5.61 8.18 -7.68
C GLN A 140 -6.68 7.17 -8.10
N ASP A 141 -6.76 6.10 -7.32
CA ASP A 141 -7.66 4.95 -7.53
C ASP A 141 -9.00 5.05 -6.76
N GLY A 142 -9.19 6.13 -6.02
CA GLY A 142 -10.39 6.39 -5.23
C GLY A 142 -10.41 5.71 -3.87
N TYR A 143 -9.29 5.17 -3.39
CA TYR A 143 -9.15 4.63 -2.04
C TYR A 143 -8.41 5.62 -1.15
N GLN A 144 -9.00 5.98 -0.01
CA GLN A 144 -8.37 6.87 0.96
C GLN A 144 -7.57 6.06 1.97
N VAL A 145 -6.24 6.23 1.97
CA VAL A 145 -5.33 5.60 2.94
C VAL A 145 -5.73 5.95 4.37
N TYR A 146 -5.92 4.92 5.19
CA TYR A 146 -6.33 5.06 6.59
C TYR A 146 -5.53 4.18 7.54
N HIS A 147 -4.66 3.32 7.04
CA HIS A 147 -3.80 2.45 7.80
C HIS A 147 -2.43 2.41 7.15
N GLN A 148 -1.39 2.43 7.97
CA GLN A 148 0.00 2.24 7.56
C GLN A 148 0.71 1.49 8.68
N LEU A 149 1.26 0.31 8.39
CA LEU A 149 2.24 -0.34 9.25
C LEU A 149 3.61 -0.17 8.58
N PHE A 150 4.58 0.32 9.34
CA PHE A 150 5.95 0.51 8.87
C PHE A 150 6.92 -0.30 9.71
N LEU A 151 7.60 -1.26 9.08
CA LEU A 151 8.60 -2.11 9.70
C LEU A 151 9.98 -1.81 9.12
N PHE A 152 11.02 -1.77 9.95
CA PHE A 152 12.35 -1.39 9.49
C PHE A 152 13.47 -1.91 10.39
N ILE A 153 14.64 -2.07 9.78
CA ILE A 153 15.91 -2.46 10.43
C ILE A 153 16.87 -1.27 10.29
N PRO A 154 17.14 -0.49 11.36
CA PRO A 154 17.99 0.70 11.28
C PRO A 154 19.39 0.43 10.74
N SER A 155 20.01 -0.68 11.14
CA SER A 155 21.40 -1.01 10.78
C SER A 155 21.59 -1.32 9.30
N SER A 156 20.58 -1.87 8.62
CA SER A 156 20.63 -2.20 7.19
C SER A 156 19.83 -1.26 6.31
N SER A 157 19.08 -0.32 6.91
CA SER A 157 18.12 0.55 6.21
C SER A 157 17.06 -0.21 5.40
N GLN A 158 16.85 -1.50 5.68
CA GLN A 158 15.76 -2.26 5.07
C GLN A 158 14.44 -1.97 5.74
N TRP A 159 13.37 -1.96 4.94
CA TRP A 159 12.04 -1.66 5.44
C TRP A 159 10.92 -2.20 4.56
N VAL A 160 9.75 -2.31 5.17
CA VAL A 160 8.48 -2.66 4.52
C VAL A 160 7.39 -1.72 5.00
N VAL A 161 6.57 -1.24 4.06
CA VAL A 161 5.34 -0.49 4.35
C VAL A 161 4.14 -1.26 3.83
N ILE A 162 3.13 -1.42 4.69
CA ILE A 162 1.83 -1.97 4.33
C ILE A 162 0.77 -0.90 4.57
N ASP A 163 0.29 -0.32 3.49
CA ASP A 163 -0.77 0.67 3.50
C ASP A 163 -2.12 0.02 3.18
N GLN A 164 -3.19 0.56 3.75
CA GLN A 164 -4.54 0.20 3.33
C GLN A 164 -5.40 1.45 3.13
N GLY A 165 -5.98 1.53 1.93
CA GLY A 165 -6.98 2.50 1.54
C GLY A 165 -8.39 1.94 1.61
N MET A 166 -9.37 2.81 1.82
CA MET A 166 -10.80 2.46 1.76
C MET A 166 -11.54 3.32 0.74
N ASN A 167 -12.48 2.71 0.02
CA ASN A 167 -13.47 3.39 -0.78
C ASN A 167 -14.85 3.10 -0.17
N THR A 168 -15.34 4.03 0.65
CA THR A 168 -16.61 3.89 1.36
C THR A 168 -17.82 3.88 0.43
N GLY A 169 -17.75 4.59 -0.70
CA GLY A 169 -18.83 4.63 -1.68
C GLY A 169 -19.02 3.30 -2.42
N ARG A 170 -17.95 2.53 -2.61
CA ARG A 170 -18.00 1.20 -3.24
C ARG A 170 -17.98 0.05 -2.24
N GLY A 171 -17.70 0.30 -0.96
CA GLY A 171 -17.65 -0.72 0.07
C GLY A 171 -16.40 -1.61 0.00
N TRP A 172 -15.29 -1.13 -0.56
CA TRP A 172 -14.06 -1.92 -0.73
C TRP A 172 -12.84 -1.28 -0.07
N ALA A 173 -11.88 -2.10 0.34
CA ALA A 173 -10.52 -1.69 0.67
C ALA A 173 -9.53 -2.08 -0.44
N ARG A 174 -8.34 -1.49 -0.40
CA ARG A 174 -7.19 -1.80 -1.25
C ARG A 174 -5.94 -1.74 -0.40
N ARG A 175 -5.08 -2.75 -0.50
CA ARG A 175 -3.84 -2.89 0.25
C ARG A 175 -2.65 -2.65 -0.67
N TYR A 176 -1.66 -1.92 -0.20
CA TYR A 176 -0.46 -1.56 -0.96
C TYR A 176 0.75 -2.08 -0.19
N HIS A 177 1.62 -2.82 -0.88
CA HIS A 177 2.84 -3.40 -0.33
C HIS A 177 4.05 -2.70 -0.95
N TRP A 178 4.97 -2.32 -0.07
CA TRP A 178 6.22 -1.66 -0.40
C TRP A 178 7.36 -2.38 0.29
N GLY A 179 8.47 -2.58 -0.42
CA GLY A 179 9.69 -3.15 0.14
C GLY A 179 10.91 -2.37 -0.36
N SER A 180 11.84 -2.06 0.54
CA SER A 180 13.08 -1.35 0.19
C SER A 180 13.94 -2.11 -0.82
N ASP A 181 13.86 -3.44 -0.84
CA ASP A 181 14.57 -4.33 -1.76
C ASP A 181 14.05 -4.26 -3.21
N GLN A 182 12.81 -3.79 -3.38
CA GLN A 182 12.10 -3.74 -4.66
C GLN A 182 11.83 -2.30 -5.12
N LEU A 183 12.40 -1.29 -4.44
CA LEU A 183 12.13 0.12 -4.70
C LEU A 183 13.28 0.82 -5.45
N PRO A 184 13.25 0.89 -6.79
CA PRO A 184 14.21 1.67 -7.56
C PRO A 184 13.93 3.19 -7.50
N SER A 185 12.67 3.57 -7.28
CA SER A 185 12.19 4.96 -7.19
C SER A 185 10.88 4.98 -6.41
N PHE A 186 10.58 6.06 -5.68
CA PHE A 186 9.26 6.24 -5.06
C PHE A 186 8.15 6.55 -6.07
N VAL A 187 8.50 7.01 -7.28
CA VAL A 187 7.53 7.59 -8.22
C VAL A 187 7.52 6.93 -9.59
N ILE A 188 8.21 5.80 -9.75
CA ILE A 188 8.21 5.02 -11.00
C ILE A 188 8.00 3.55 -10.63
N ASP A 189 6.82 3.04 -10.93
CA ASP A 189 6.33 1.67 -10.65
C ASP A 189 6.78 1.15 -9.27
N PRO A 190 6.46 1.88 -8.17
CA PRO A 190 7.19 1.73 -6.92
C PRO A 190 6.66 0.60 -6.00
N HIS A 191 5.47 0.10 -6.29
CA HIS A 191 4.81 -0.90 -5.46
C HIS A 191 5.36 -2.29 -5.72
N ALA A 192 5.70 -3.01 -4.66
CA ALA A 192 5.96 -4.44 -4.75
C ALA A 192 4.69 -5.19 -5.14
N ALA A 193 3.55 -4.81 -4.55
CA ALA A 193 2.25 -5.30 -4.94
C ALA A 193 1.12 -4.34 -4.55
N ILE A 194 0.04 -4.35 -5.32
CA ILE A 194 -1.22 -3.73 -4.95
C ILE A 194 -2.32 -4.76 -5.02
N GLU A 195 -3.02 -4.93 -3.91
CA GLU A 195 -4.13 -5.85 -3.78
C GLU A 195 -5.46 -5.15 -3.62
N GLY A 196 -6.41 -5.52 -4.48
CA GLY A 196 -7.80 -5.14 -4.34
C GLY A 196 -8.53 -5.23 -5.66
N ARG A 197 -9.71 -4.63 -5.70
CA ARG A 197 -10.50 -4.62 -6.93
C ARG A 197 -9.90 -3.65 -7.94
N ARG A 198 -9.63 -4.14 -9.14
CA ARG A 198 -9.23 -3.30 -10.28
C ARG A 198 -10.33 -2.29 -10.60
N GLY A 199 -9.98 -1.03 -10.61
CA GLY A 199 -10.77 0.10 -11.04
C GLY A 199 -10.68 0.30 -12.54
N LEU A 200 -11.65 1.04 -13.06
CA LEU A 200 -11.56 1.64 -14.39
C LEU A 200 -11.14 3.09 -14.16
N ASP A 201 -10.25 3.61 -15.02
CA ASP A 201 -9.88 5.03 -15.07
C ASP A 201 -9.14 5.54 -13.83
N VAL A 202 -8.09 4.82 -13.44
CA VAL A 202 -7.23 5.19 -12.31
C VAL A 202 -6.13 6.12 -12.81
N LEU A 203 -6.15 7.39 -12.41
CA LEU A 203 -5.02 8.29 -12.73
C LEU A 203 -3.78 7.80 -11.97
N ASN A 204 -2.81 7.27 -12.70
CA ASN A 204 -1.59 6.69 -12.18
C ASN A 204 -0.39 7.54 -12.56
N MET A 205 -0.11 8.57 -11.75
CA MET A 205 1.03 9.47 -11.96
C MET A 205 2.36 8.87 -11.50
N VAL A 206 2.39 7.62 -11.00
CA VAL A 206 3.62 6.91 -10.64
C VAL A 206 3.94 5.75 -11.57
N SER A 207 3.21 5.63 -12.68
CA SER A 207 3.55 4.70 -13.76
C SER A 207 4.77 5.18 -14.55
N SER A 208 5.59 4.26 -15.04
CA SER A 208 6.63 4.57 -16.05
C SER A 208 6.06 5.25 -17.31
N ASP A 209 4.81 4.96 -17.69
CA ASP A 209 4.12 5.64 -18.80
C ASP A 209 3.80 7.11 -18.49
N SER A 210 3.86 7.53 -17.22
CA SER A 210 3.55 8.89 -16.78
C SER A 210 4.76 9.81 -16.67
N VAL A 211 5.99 9.34 -16.96
CA VAL A 211 7.23 10.13 -16.77
C VAL A 211 7.22 11.47 -17.52
N GLY A 212 6.71 11.51 -18.75
CA GLY A 212 6.55 12.76 -19.50
C GLY A 212 5.60 13.74 -18.80
N SER A 213 4.46 13.23 -18.31
CA SER A 213 3.48 14.02 -17.55
C SER A 213 4.01 14.48 -16.20
N GLN A 214 4.85 13.67 -15.54
CA GLN A 214 5.53 14.03 -14.30
C GLN A 214 6.48 15.22 -14.52
N GLY A 215 7.33 15.17 -15.55
CA GLY A 215 8.27 16.25 -15.88
C GLY A 215 7.56 17.58 -16.15
N ARG A 216 6.52 17.57 -17.00
CA ARG A 216 5.71 18.78 -17.25
C ARG A 216 4.99 19.27 -16.01
N SER A 217 4.51 18.38 -15.14
CA SER A 217 3.91 18.78 -13.86
C SER A 217 4.89 19.56 -12.99
N VAL A 218 6.18 19.20 -12.98
CA VAL A 218 7.23 19.91 -12.25
C VAL A 218 7.52 21.27 -12.89
N GLU A 219 7.68 21.32 -14.21
CA GLU A 219 7.86 22.59 -14.95
C GLU A 219 6.71 23.56 -14.70
N ILE A 220 5.48 23.08 -14.81
CA ILE A 220 4.25 23.84 -14.55
C ILE A 220 4.20 24.33 -13.10
N ALA A 221 4.60 23.50 -12.13
CA ALA A 221 4.65 23.89 -10.73
C ALA A 221 5.68 24.99 -10.46
N ASN A 222 6.75 25.05 -11.27
CA ASN A 222 7.80 26.06 -11.19
C ASN A 222 7.46 27.37 -11.94
N ASP A 223 6.47 27.37 -12.85
CA ASP A 223 6.03 28.56 -13.61
C ASP A 223 4.55 28.93 -13.35
N VAL A 224 4.30 29.51 -12.17
CA VAL A 224 2.95 29.91 -11.71
C VAL A 224 2.27 30.94 -12.64
N PRO A 225 2.95 31.98 -13.17
CA PRO A 225 2.31 32.92 -14.09
C PRO A 225 1.87 32.27 -15.40
N HIS A 226 2.71 31.41 -15.99
CA HIS A 226 2.36 30.69 -17.21
C HIS A 226 1.23 29.68 -16.93
N PHE A 227 1.34 28.91 -15.85
CA PHE A 227 0.28 28.00 -15.41
C PHE A 227 -1.05 28.72 -15.23
N ARG A 228 -1.09 29.85 -14.51
CA ARG A 228 -2.34 30.58 -14.26
C ARG A 228 -2.97 31.04 -15.56
N LYS A 229 -2.17 31.53 -16.51
CA LYS A 229 -2.64 31.96 -17.83
C LYS A 229 -3.24 30.79 -18.61
N GLU A 230 -2.53 29.68 -18.71
CA GLU A 230 -2.96 28.53 -19.49
C GLU A 230 -4.09 27.75 -18.80
N PHE A 231 -4.09 27.62 -17.47
CA PHE A 231 -5.19 27.05 -16.70
C PHE A 231 -6.49 27.83 -16.89
N MET A 232 -6.42 29.17 -16.91
CA MET A 232 -7.58 30.00 -17.23
C MET A 232 -8.05 29.82 -18.68
N ARG A 233 -7.14 29.57 -19.63
CA ARG A 233 -7.51 29.23 -21.02
C ARG A 233 -8.22 27.88 -21.11
N ILE A 234 -7.76 26.89 -20.35
CA ILE A 234 -8.36 25.55 -20.29
C ILE A 234 -9.83 25.61 -19.84
N ARG A 235 -10.20 26.53 -18.94
CA ARG A 235 -11.61 26.74 -18.53
C ARG A 235 -12.53 27.19 -19.67
N HIS A 236 -11.97 27.70 -20.76
CA HIS A 236 -12.70 28.22 -21.91
C HIS A 236 -12.51 27.37 -23.18
N LEU A 237 -11.79 26.25 -23.09
CA LEU A 237 -11.59 25.31 -24.17
C LEU A 237 -12.72 24.26 -24.17
N GLU A 238 -13.31 24.02 -25.33
CA GLU A 238 -14.11 22.81 -25.56
C GLU A 238 -13.15 21.61 -25.53
N LEU A 239 -13.13 20.91 -24.40
CA LEU A 239 -12.32 19.72 -24.25
C LEU A 239 -12.92 18.58 -25.10
N PRO A 240 -12.08 17.75 -25.74
CA PRO A 240 -12.55 16.54 -26.36
C PRO A 240 -13.42 15.72 -25.40
N ALA A 241 -14.54 15.16 -25.89
CA ALA A 241 -15.54 14.45 -25.08
C ALA A 241 -14.99 13.22 -24.30
N HIS A 242 -13.75 12.84 -24.57
CA HIS A 242 -13.04 11.68 -24.03
C HIS A 242 -12.02 12.04 -22.93
N HIS A 243 -11.92 13.30 -22.48
CA HIS A 243 -11.12 13.61 -21.29
C HIS A 243 -11.82 13.12 -20.03
N ARG A 244 -11.16 12.20 -19.32
CA ARG A 244 -11.68 11.54 -18.11
C ARG A 244 -11.42 12.32 -16.82
N ILE A 245 -10.72 13.46 -16.90
CA ILE A 245 -10.52 14.42 -15.80
C ILE A 245 -11.41 15.63 -16.09
N ASN A 246 -12.37 15.92 -15.22
CA ASN A 246 -13.29 17.03 -15.44
C ASN A 246 -12.73 18.33 -14.89
N LEU A 247 -13.02 19.44 -15.57
CA LEU A 247 -12.69 20.79 -15.07
C LEU A 247 -13.36 21.11 -13.73
N SER A 248 -14.51 20.49 -13.44
CA SER A 248 -15.20 20.58 -12.15
C SER A 248 -14.39 20.03 -10.99
N ASP A 249 -13.44 19.13 -11.25
CA ASP A 249 -12.57 18.54 -10.23
C ASP A 249 -11.45 19.52 -9.79
N LEU A 250 -11.36 20.68 -10.45
CA LEU A 250 -10.30 21.68 -10.28
C LEU A 250 -10.81 22.93 -9.55
N ASP A 251 -10.64 22.96 -8.23
CA ASP A 251 -10.81 24.19 -7.46
C ASP A 251 -9.62 25.14 -7.72
N SER A 252 -9.84 26.13 -8.58
CA SER A 252 -8.84 27.15 -8.93
C SER A 252 -8.21 27.85 -7.73
N LYS A 253 -8.95 28.07 -6.63
CA LYS A 253 -8.42 28.78 -5.46
C LYS A 253 -7.49 27.87 -4.65
N ARG A 254 -7.84 26.59 -4.53
CA ARG A 254 -7.02 25.58 -3.85
C ARG A 254 -5.76 25.28 -4.63
N VAL A 255 -5.89 25.07 -5.94
CA VAL A 255 -4.77 24.88 -6.86
C VAL A 255 -3.83 26.08 -6.78
N GLN A 256 -4.32 27.31 -6.96
CA GLN A 256 -3.48 28.52 -6.88
C GLN A 256 -2.73 28.66 -5.54
N ARG A 257 -3.35 28.33 -4.40
CA ARG A 257 -2.70 28.40 -3.08
C ARG A 257 -1.57 27.39 -2.91
N VAL A 258 -1.72 26.18 -3.45
CA VAL A 258 -0.67 25.16 -3.40
C VAL A 258 0.52 25.60 -4.25
N PHE A 259 0.26 26.13 -5.44
CA PHE A 259 1.30 26.62 -6.37
C PHE A 259 2.11 27.79 -5.79
N LEU A 260 1.47 28.72 -5.08
CA LEU A 260 2.19 29.80 -4.40
C LEU A 260 3.18 29.28 -3.35
N LYS A 261 2.85 28.17 -2.66
CA LYS A 261 3.75 27.54 -1.67
C LYS A 261 4.86 26.71 -2.32
N THR A 262 4.55 26.01 -3.41
CA THR A 262 5.55 25.23 -4.17
C THR A 262 6.63 26.14 -4.77
N PHE A 263 6.33 27.41 -5.03
CA PHE A 263 7.29 28.40 -5.53
C PHE A 263 8.31 28.88 -4.47
N GLU A 264 7.96 28.88 -3.19
CA GLU A 264 8.91 29.24 -2.11
C GLU A 264 10.08 28.25 -2.05
N LYS A 265 9.84 27.00 -2.46
CA LYS A 265 10.86 25.95 -2.60
C LYS A 265 10.56 25.11 -3.85
N PRO A 266 11.04 25.54 -5.03
CA PRO A 266 10.78 24.88 -6.31
C PRO A 266 11.17 23.39 -6.28
N PRO A 267 10.26 22.45 -6.63
CA PRO A 267 10.58 21.04 -6.72
C PRO A 267 11.56 20.78 -7.88
N GLN A 268 12.54 19.91 -7.60
CA GLN A 268 13.55 19.49 -8.58
C GLN A 268 13.01 18.42 -9.52
N ASP A 269 12.16 17.54 -9.01
CA ASP A 269 11.54 16.43 -9.72
C ASP A 269 10.13 16.16 -9.18
N PHE A 270 9.49 15.12 -9.72
CA PHE A 270 8.12 14.76 -9.34
C PHE A 270 8.03 14.20 -7.92
N GLU A 271 9.07 13.54 -7.42
CA GLU A 271 9.13 13.03 -6.05
C GLU A 271 9.10 14.20 -5.05
N HIS A 272 9.93 15.21 -5.27
CA HIS A 272 9.97 16.44 -4.47
C HIS A 272 8.68 17.25 -4.58
N LEU A 273 8.07 17.30 -5.76
CA LEU A 273 6.75 17.91 -5.96
C LEU A 273 5.69 17.19 -5.14
N LEU A 274 5.66 15.86 -5.17
CA LEU A 274 4.69 15.05 -4.42
C LEU A 274 4.89 15.17 -2.90
N ALA A 275 6.15 15.22 -2.46
CA ALA A 275 6.56 15.41 -1.07
C ALA A 275 6.18 16.81 -0.53
N SER A 276 5.97 17.79 -1.40
CA SER A 276 5.77 19.19 -1.02
C SER A 276 4.52 19.39 -0.14
N PRO A 277 4.62 20.15 0.97
CA PRO A 277 3.47 20.43 1.83
C PRO A 277 2.31 21.08 1.06
N GLY A 278 1.12 20.52 1.21
CA GLY A 278 -0.10 21.01 0.53
C GLY A 278 -0.34 20.43 -0.86
N VAL A 279 0.65 19.78 -1.49
CA VAL A 279 0.43 19.00 -2.71
C VAL A 279 -0.37 17.75 -2.34
N GLY A 280 -1.54 17.61 -2.96
CA GLY A 280 -2.43 16.47 -2.74
C GLY A 280 -3.08 16.02 -4.05
N PRO A 281 -4.06 15.10 -3.98
CA PRO A 281 -4.58 14.43 -5.18
C PRO A 281 -5.15 15.42 -6.20
N ALA A 282 -5.90 16.43 -5.72
CA ALA A 282 -6.46 17.48 -6.57
C ALA A 282 -5.38 18.30 -7.30
N THR A 283 -4.26 18.61 -6.63
CA THR A 283 -3.15 19.34 -7.25
C THR A 283 -2.47 18.50 -8.33
N ILE A 284 -2.15 17.24 -8.02
CA ILE A 284 -1.53 16.32 -8.98
C ILE A 284 -2.44 16.10 -10.19
N ARG A 285 -3.76 15.94 -9.97
CA ARG A 285 -4.75 15.81 -11.05
C ARG A 285 -4.82 17.05 -11.93
N ALA A 286 -4.76 18.24 -11.33
CA ALA A 286 -4.72 19.50 -12.06
C ALA A 286 -3.48 19.60 -12.95
N LEU A 287 -2.31 19.31 -12.38
CA LEU A 287 -1.04 19.34 -13.08
C LEU A 287 -0.99 18.34 -14.24
N ALA A 288 -1.47 17.11 -14.02
CA ALA A 288 -1.57 16.10 -15.06
C ALA A 288 -2.50 16.52 -16.21
N LEU A 289 -3.65 17.14 -15.90
CA LEU A 289 -4.56 17.65 -16.93
C LEU A 289 -3.93 18.78 -17.74
N VAL A 290 -3.28 19.73 -17.07
CA VAL A 290 -2.62 20.85 -17.74
C VAL A 290 -1.45 20.36 -18.59
N SER A 291 -0.67 19.40 -18.07
CA SER A 291 0.37 18.69 -18.81
C SER A 291 -0.17 18.11 -20.12
N GLN A 292 -1.29 17.38 -20.04
CA GLN A 292 -1.91 16.75 -21.20
C GLN A 292 -2.43 17.77 -22.22
N ILE A 293 -3.08 18.85 -21.77
CA ILE A 293 -3.73 19.81 -22.69
C ILE A 293 -2.70 20.71 -23.38
N ILE A 294 -1.71 21.22 -22.64
CA ILE A 294 -0.76 22.18 -23.18
C ILE A 294 0.36 21.46 -23.93
N PHE A 295 0.89 20.38 -23.34
CA PHE A 295 2.12 19.75 -23.80
C PHE A 295 1.88 18.41 -24.49
N GLY A 296 0.64 17.89 -24.48
CA GLY A 296 0.32 16.59 -25.09
C GLY A 296 0.81 15.38 -24.28
N GLU A 297 1.45 15.61 -23.14
CA GLU A 297 2.02 14.57 -22.27
C GLU A 297 0.91 13.93 -21.44
N LYS A 298 0.56 12.70 -21.79
CA LYS A 298 -0.57 11.97 -21.20
C LYS A 298 -0.11 11.22 -19.96
N PRO A 299 -0.83 11.31 -18.83
CA PRO A 299 -0.61 10.38 -17.74
C PRO A 299 -1.22 9.01 -18.06
N SER A 300 -0.75 7.99 -17.35
CA SER A 300 -1.36 6.67 -17.35
C SER A 300 -2.72 6.70 -16.63
N PHE A 301 -3.69 5.99 -17.21
CA PHE A 301 -4.99 5.71 -16.59
C PHE A 301 -5.16 4.22 -16.23
N GLU A 302 -4.07 3.45 -16.34
CA GLU A 302 -4.04 2.03 -16.02
C GLU A 302 -3.92 1.83 -14.52
N ASP A 303 -4.75 0.92 -14.00
CA ASP A 303 -4.73 0.55 -12.59
C ASP A 303 -3.61 -0.47 -12.31
N PRO A 304 -2.62 -0.12 -11.46
CA PRO A 304 -1.45 -0.96 -11.20
C PRO A 304 -1.72 -2.16 -10.29
N VAL A 305 -3.00 -2.46 -9.95
CA VAL A 305 -3.37 -3.69 -9.23
C VAL A 305 -2.72 -4.91 -9.90
N SER A 306 -1.73 -5.45 -9.22
CA SER A 306 -0.90 -6.57 -9.65
C SER A 306 -1.26 -7.87 -8.94
N PHE A 307 -1.95 -7.76 -7.80
CA PHE A 307 -2.36 -8.90 -7.00
C PHE A 307 -3.86 -8.87 -6.74
N SER A 308 -4.50 -10.02 -6.94
CA SER A 308 -5.85 -10.26 -6.47
C SER A 308 -5.90 -11.73 -6.07
N PHE A 309 -6.35 -12.08 -4.86
CA PHE A 309 -6.73 -13.45 -4.45
C PHE A 309 -7.67 -14.22 -5.38
N ALA A 310 -8.13 -13.67 -6.51
CA ALA A 310 -8.33 -14.51 -7.67
C ALA A 310 -6.94 -14.87 -8.22
N HIS A 311 -6.27 -15.81 -7.56
CA HIS A 311 -5.15 -16.45 -8.20
C HIS A 311 -5.65 -16.94 -9.53
N GLY A 312 -4.88 -16.59 -10.55
CA GLY A 312 -5.01 -17.11 -11.88
C GLY A 312 -5.88 -18.36 -11.94
N GLY A 313 -7.05 -18.24 -12.57
CA GLY A 313 -8.12 -19.22 -12.37
C GLY A 313 -7.66 -20.64 -12.67
N LYS A 314 -8.45 -21.65 -12.29
CA LYS A 314 -8.23 -23.04 -12.73
C LYS A 314 -7.94 -23.14 -14.25
N ASP A 315 -8.43 -22.16 -15.01
CA ASP A 315 -8.34 -22.00 -16.47
C ASP A 315 -7.15 -21.13 -16.94
N GLY A 316 -6.24 -20.73 -16.05
CA GLY A 316 -4.96 -20.09 -16.40
C GLY A 316 -5.05 -18.60 -16.81
N THR A 317 -6.11 -17.88 -16.44
CA THR A 317 -6.27 -16.45 -16.78
C THR A 317 -6.24 -15.58 -15.52
N PRO A 318 -5.38 -14.54 -15.43
CA PRO A 318 -4.41 -14.11 -16.43
C PRO A 318 -3.14 -14.98 -16.45
N PHE A 319 -2.93 -15.80 -15.41
CA PHE A 319 -1.84 -16.77 -15.24
C PHE A 319 -2.42 -18.02 -14.55
N PRO A 320 -1.71 -19.15 -14.42
CA PRO A 320 -2.11 -20.24 -13.52
C PRO A 320 -1.65 -19.97 -12.07
N VAL A 321 -2.33 -20.55 -11.09
CA VAL A 321 -1.90 -20.58 -9.69
C VAL A 321 -0.43 -21.03 -9.55
N ASN A 322 0.43 -20.22 -8.92
CA ASN A 322 1.81 -20.62 -8.63
C ASN A 322 1.88 -21.59 -7.44
N ARG A 323 1.56 -22.87 -7.71
CA ARG A 323 1.49 -23.94 -6.71
C ARG A 323 2.76 -24.09 -5.85
N LYS A 324 3.95 -23.76 -6.40
CA LYS A 324 5.21 -23.87 -5.65
C LYS A 324 5.30 -22.87 -4.50
N THR A 325 4.99 -21.60 -4.77
CA THR A 325 4.96 -20.56 -3.73
C THR A 325 3.90 -20.87 -2.67
N TYR A 326 2.78 -21.47 -3.10
CA TYR A 326 1.72 -21.93 -2.22
C TYR A 326 2.17 -23.01 -1.25
N ASP A 327 2.62 -24.15 -1.78
CA ASP A 327 3.01 -25.31 -0.97
C ASP A 327 4.12 -24.92 0.01
N HIS A 328 5.03 -24.05 -0.43
CA HIS A 328 6.05 -23.46 0.43
C HIS A 328 5.45 -22.68 1.60
N THR A 329 4.50 -21.78 1.35
CA THR A 329 3.82 -20.99 2.39
C THR A 329 3.09 -21.86 3.41
N ILE A 330 2.41 -22.92 2.95
CA ILE A 330 1.68 -23.85 3.82
C ILE A 330 2.63 -24.61 4.73
N SER A 331 3.65 -25.22 4.12
CA SER A 331 4.67 -25.97 4.83
C SER A 331 5.34 -25.08 5.87
N TYR A 332 5.61 -23.83 5.50
CA TYR A 332 6.21 -22.84 6.38
C TYR A 332 5.38 -22.58 7.64
N PHE A 333 4.13 -22.12 7.49
CA PHE A 333 3.28 -21.83 8.65
C PHE A 333 2.95 -23.09 9.46
N SER A 334 2.82 -24.24 8.79
CA SER A 334 2.61 -25.52 9.47
C SER A 334 3.78 -25.89 10.36
N ASN A 335 5.01 -25.69 9.89
CA ASN A 335 6.21 -25.96 10.68
C ASN A 335 6.39 -24.97 11.83
N ALA A 336 6.11 -23.68 11.59
CA ALA A 336 6.13 -22.66 12.63
C ALA A 336 5.13 -22.97 13.75
N LEU A 337 3.90 -23.38 13.39
CA LEU A 337 2.86 -23.77 14.35
C LEU A 337 3.21 -25.06 15.10
N LYS A 338 3.76 -26.09 14.44
CA LYS A 338 4.19 -27.33 15.11
C LYS A 338 5.30 -27.12 16.13
N ARG A 339 6.19 -26.15 15.90
CA ARG A 339 7.26 -25.80 16.83
C ARG A 339 6.79 -24.89 17.97
N SER A 340 5.57 -24.39 17.89
CA SER A 340 5.00 -23.50 18.89
C SER A 340 4.63 -24.21 20.19
N LYS A 341 4.62 -23.47 21.30
CA LYS A 341 4.01 -23.91 22.56
C LYS A 341 2.51 -23.57 22.63
N LEU A 342 1.81 -23.59 21.51
CA LEU A 342 0.36 -23.35 21.49
C LEU A 342 -0.38 -24.61 21.93
N GLY A 343 -1.57 -24.44 22.52
CA GLY A 343 -2.45 -25.57 22.81
C GLY A 343 -2.82 -26.30 21.51
N HIS A 344 -3.01 -27.62 21.59
CA HIS A 344 -3.37 -28.44 20.43
C HIS A 344 -4.65 -27.96 19.71
N THR A 345 -5.59 -27.34 20.44
CA THR A 345 -6.83 -26.85 19.84
C THR A 345 -6.58 -25.63 18.97
N GLU A 346 -5.81 -24.66 19.45
CA GLU A 346 -5.48 -23.43 18.72
C GLU A 346 -4.59 -23.72 17.50
N GLU A 347 -3.61 -24.61 17.64
CA GLU A 347 -2.75 -25.08 16.55
C GLU A 347 -3.59 -25.71 15.42
N ASN A 348 -4.43 -26.70 15.76
CA ASN A 348 -5.28 -27.37 14.78
C ASN A 348 -6.25 -26.40 14.10
N GLN A 349 -6.84 -25.45 14.84
CA GLN A 349 -7.72 -24.44 14.24
C GLN A 349 -6.98 -23.49 13.29
N ALA A 350 -5.75 -23.10 13.61
CA ALA A 350 -4.92 -22.27 12.73
C ALA A 350 -4.57 -23.00 11.43
N LEU A 351 -4.19 -24.29 11.53
CA LEU A 351 -3.96 -25.15 10.37
C LEU A 351 -5.24 -25.33 9.54
N HIS A 352 -6.40 -25.51 10.18
CA HIS A 352 -7.68 -25.61 9.49
C HIS A 352 -8.08 -24.31 8.76
N ARG A 353 -7.84 -23.13 9.35
CA ARG A 353 -8.10 -21.85 8.68
C ARG A 353 -7.22 -21.68 7.45
N LEU A 354 -5.94 -22.04 7.55
CA LEU A 354 -5.01 -22.05 6.42
C LEU A 354 -5.50 -23.04 5.35
N SER A 355 -5.83 -24.27 5.72
CA SER A 355 -6.41 -25.30 4.82
C SER A 355 -7.65 -24.79 4.10
N ARG A 356 -8.60 -24.20 4.83
CA ARG A 356 -9.84 -23.69 4.26
C ARG A 356 -9.59 -22.56 3.27
N TRP A 357 -8.74 -21.60 3.61
CA TRP A 357 -8.40 -20.52 2.70
C TRP A 357 -7.79 -21.06 1.41
N LEU A 358 -6.93 -22.08 1.50
CA LEU A 358 -6.35 -22.73 0.32
C LEU A 358 -7.41 -23.44 -0.51
N GLU A 359 -8.35 -24.14 0.13
CA GLU A 359 -9.50 -24.74 -0.54
C GLU A 359 -10.31 -23.66 -1.25
N GLU A 360 -10.67 -22.55 -0.62
CA GLU A 360 -11.46 -21.48 -1.25
C GLU A 360 -10.70 -20.80 -2.41
N VAL A 361 -9.39 -20.63 -2.25
CA VAL A 361 -8.50 -20.11 -3.30
C VAL A 361 -8.33 -21.13 -4.44
N SER A 362 -8.42 -22.43 -4.18
CA SER A 362 -8.28 -23.50 -5.19
C SER A 362 -9.60 -23.99 -5.79
N VAL A 363 -10.73 -23.77 -5.11
CA VAL A 363 -12.09 -24.24 -5.45
C VAL A 363 -12.95 -23.13 -6.05
N GLY A 364 -12.39 -21.93 -6.29
CA GLY A 364 -12.95 -20.94 -7.21
C GLY A 364 -13.10 -21.51 -8.63
N ARG A 365 -14.19 -22.26 -8.85
CA ARG A 365 -14.59 -22.86 -10.12
C ARG A 365 -15.08 -21.83 -11.12
#